data_AF-A0A0H5LXQ7-F1
#
_entry.id   AF-A0A0H5LXQ7-F1
#
_cell.length_a   1.000
_cell.length_b   1.000
_cell.length_c   1.000
_cell.angle_alpha   90.00
_cell.angle_beta   90.00
_cell.angle_gamma   90.00
#
_symmetry.space_group_name_H-M   'P 1'
#
loop_
_entity.id
_entity.type
_entity.pdbx_description
1 polymer ?
#
loop_
_entity_poly.entity_id
_entity_poly.type
_entity_poly.pdbx_seq_one_letter_code
_entity_poly.pdbx_strand_id
1 'polypeptide(L)'
;MICSFLYNGVFVKINKLNSLSVNNMNNVIKKRRKLYSWQQGLLNGDFQIIHTMSSEIGVTSKRNLGGISPFERARFEDVVSTWDIMSGSLLSYSKGEGRGALPTHLVLDVPYQNILGTHDSDVWFPNHAGRLDNLSTGILVNPYDLVDRINRGKAEDDKLLGVPFNTLEDFKFFTSKMSDSFHNEILIICKPELLIIDGVPKTARVKLKDIVYNVEGDFLNKIKIKNDIKTVQKIALINNLKSVSFIFDHERISSFYQGSISFYDEIRHFLGDPIYTSFNRSVSTKNHFARKLKTAPNLSYAYHPLDGYRDLAVFPIN
;
A
#
# COMPACT_ATOMS: atom_id res chain seq x y z
N MET A 1 8.50 -13.10 12.81
CA MET A 1 9.70 -13.68 13.44
C MET A 1 10.89 -13.08 12.72
N ILE A 2 11.70 -12.34 13.48
CA ILE A 2 13.03 -11.75 13.24
C ILE A 2 13.51 -11.70 11.77
N CYS A 3 13.62 -10.50 11.22
CA CYS A 3 14.55 -10.17 10.13
C CYS A 3 15.22 -8.82 10.38
N SER A 4 16.16 -8.83 11.31
CA SER A 4 17.24 -7.86 11.50
C SER A 4 18.46 -8.38 10.70
N PHE A 5 19.38 -7.64 10.08
CA PHE A 5 19.72 -6.23 9.95
C PHE A 5 20.45 -6.03 8.60
N LEU A 6 20.44 -4.79 8.08
CA LEU A 6 21.59 -4.27 7.34
C LEU A 6 22.67 -3.99 8.38
N TYR A 7 23.66 -4.87 8.48
CA TYR A 7 24.79 -4.71 9.39
C TYR A 7 25.78 -3.69 8.79
N ASN A 8 26.24 -2.76 9.63
CA ASN A 8 27.18 -1.67 9.34
C ASN A 8 26.69 -0.63 8.33
N GLY A 9 26.47 0.60 8.79
CA GLY A 9 26.11 1.78 7.98
C GLY A 9 27.12 2.12 6.88
N VAL A 10 27.19 1.25 5.90
CA VAL A 10 27.96 1.31 4.68
C VAL A 10 26.93 1.11 3.57
N PHE A 11 26.18 2.18 3.31
CA PHE A 11 25.88 2.46 1.92
C PHE A 11 27.26 2.67 1.29
N VAL A 12 27.78 1.65 0.59
CA VAL A 12 28.92 1.87 -0.29
C VAL A 12 28.46 2.98 -1.22
N LYS A 13 29.14 4.13 -1.13
CA LYS A 13 29.04 5.23 -2.09
C LYS A 13 28.85 4.64 -3.47
N ILE A 14 27.62 4.67 -3.99
CA ILE A 14 27.41 4.55 -5.42
C ILE A 14 28.11 5.79 -5.97
N ASN A 15 29.15 5.56 -6.76
CA ASN A 15 30.17 6.49 -7.23
C ASN A 15 31.44 6.54 -6.37
N LYS A 16 32.35 5.62 -6.72
CA LYS A 16 33.79 5.90 -6.75
C LYS A 16 33.98 7.33 -7.28
N LEU A 17 34.64 8.18 -6.50
CA LEU A 17 35.02 9.56 -6.83
C LEU A 17 35.94 9.57 -8.07
N ASN A 18 35.33 9.46 -9.24
CA ASN A 18 35.87 9.94 -10.51
C ASN A 18 34.79 10.90 -11.02
N SER A 19 35.15 12.17 -11.22
CA SER A 19 34.38 13.24 -11.87
C SER A 19 32.95 12.83 -12.26
N LEU A 20 31.94 13.29 -11.50
CA LEU A 20 30.53 13.14 -11.88
C LEU A 20 30.38 13.62 -13.32
N SER A 21 30.24 12.68 -14.25
CA SER A 21 30.00 13.04 -15.65
C SER A 21 28.71 13.86 -15.70
N VAL A 22 28.63 14.83 -16.62
CA VAL A 22 27.44 15.67 -16.81
C VAL A 22 26.17 14.81 -16.94
N ASN A 23 26.29 13.62 -17.54
CA ASN A 23 25.21 12.63 -17.66
C ASN A 23 24.74 12.10 -16.30
N ASN A 24 25.65 11.80 -15.38
CA ASN A 24 25.28 11.32 -14.04
C ASN A 24 24.60 12.42 -13.21
N MET A 25 25.11 13.66 -13.29
CA MET A 25 24.51 14.81 -12.62
C MET A 25 23.10 15.12 -13.15
N ASN A 26 22.90 15.06 -14.47
CA ASN A 26 21.60 15.22 -15.10
C ASN A 26 20.60 14.15 -14.65
N ASN A 27 21.05 12.90 -14.48
CA ASN A 27 20.20 11.81 -13.99
C ASN A 27 19.77 12.02 -12.53
N VAL A 28 20.69 12.47 -11.66
CA VAL A 28 20.37 12.82 -10.26
C VAL A 28 19.34 13.95 -10.21
N ILE A 29 19.52 15.02 -10.98
CA ILE A 29 18.57 16.14 -11.05
C ILE A 29 17.19 15.67 -11.53
N LYS A 30 17.14 14.82 -12.57
CA LYS A 30 15.88 14.24 -13.06
C LYS A 30 15.18 13.40 -11.99
N LYS A 31 15.90 12.53 -11.28
CA LYS A 31 15.31 11.72 -10.20
C LYS A 31 14.78 12.60 -9.05
N ARG A 32 15.53 13.62 -8.63
CA ARG A 32 15.07 14.60 -7.62
C ARG A 32 13.75 15.26 -8.04
N ARG A 33 13.67 15.76 -9.27
CA ARG A 33 12.45 16.40 -9.79
C ARG A 33 11.24 15.45 -9.76
N LYS A 34 11.42 14.20 -10.15
CA LYS A 34 10.35 13.19 -10.09
C LYS A 34 9.92 12.95 -8.64
N LEU A 35 10.85 12.76 -7.72
CA LEU A 35 10.54 12.63 -6.29
C LEU A 35 9.78 13.84 -5.71
N TYR A 36 10.16 15.05 -6.09
CA TYR A 36 9.39 16.25 -5.72
C TYR A 36 8.00 16.26 -6.34
N SER A 37 7.84 15.82 -7.59
CA SER A 37 6.51 15.66 -8.19
C SER A 37 5.64 14.68 -7.39
N TRP A 38 6.22 13.58 -6.89
CA TRP A 38 5.52 12.64 -6.01
C TRP A 38 5.16 13.27 -4.68
N GLN A 39 6.06 14.04 -4.07
CA GLN A 39 5.75 14.80 -2.85
C GLN A 39 4.53 15.71 -3.06
N GLN A 40 4.51 16.50 -4.14
CA GLN A 40 3.40 17.40 -4.43
C GLN A 40 2.11 16.64 -4.74
N GLY A 41 2.21 15.54 -5.49
CA GLY A 41 1.06 14.70 -5.84
C GLY A 41 0.37 14.10 -4.61
N LEU A 42 1.16 13.59 -3.66
CA LEU A 42 0.65 12.99 -2.42
C LEU A 42 0.13 14.04 -1.44
N LEU A 43 0.74 15.24 -1.38
CA LEU A 43 0.27 16.35 -0.52
C LEU A 43 -1.13 16.84 -0.88
N ASN A 44 -1.56 16.69 -2.14
CA ASN A 44 -2.90 17.07 -2.57
C ASN A 44 -4.01 16.17 -1.99
N GLY A 45 -3.67 14.99 -1.46
CA GLY A 45 -4.62 14.08 -0.80
C GLY A 45 -5.54 13.27 -1.73
N ASP A 46 -5.55 13.57 -3.03
CA ASP A 46 -6.34 12.88 -4.05
C ASP A 46 -5.94 11.41 -4.24
N PHE A 47 -4.66 11.10 -4.04
CA PHE A 47 -4.12 9.75 -4.19
C PHE A 47 -3.47 9.29 -2.91
N GLN A 48 -3.49 7.97 -2.71
CA GLN A 48 -2.96 7.30 -1.53
C GLN A 48 -2.08 6.14 -1.96
N ILE A 49 -0.93 6.00 -1.30
CA ILE A 49 -0.16 4.77 -1.38
C ILE A 49 -0.71 3.81 -0.34
N ILE A 50 -1.02 2.60 -0.77
CA ILE A 50 -1.54 1.53 0.09
C ILE A 50 -0.62 0.31 0.04
N HIS A 51 -0.56 -0.43 1.14
CA HIS A 51 -0.09 -1.81 1.14
C HIS A 51 -1.28 -2.73 1.41
N THR A 52 -1.44 -3.79 0.62
CA THR A 52 -2.61 -4.66 0.74
C THR A 52 -2.32 -5.96 1.46
N MET A 53 -3.26 -6.40 2.28
CA MET A 53 -3.19 -7.68 2.98
C MET A 53 -4.56 -8.39 2.99
N SER A 54 -4.58 -9.64 3.43
CA SER A 54 -5.80 -10.40 3.75
C SER A 54 -5.56 -11.19 5.04
N SER A 55 -6.61 -11.49 5.82
CA SER A 55 -6.49 -12.39 6.98
C SER A 55 -6.12 -13.83 6.61
N GLU A 56 -6.27 -14.24 5.35
CA GLU A 56 -6.00 -15.61 4.89
C GLU A 56 -4.63 -15.76 4.22
N ILE A 57 -4.24 -14.75 3.46
CA ILE A 57 -2.93 -14.69 2.81
C ILE A 57 -2.03 -13.93 3.78
N GLY A 58 -1.53 -14.65 4.79
CA GLY A 58 -0.50 -14.13 5.67
C GLY A 58 0.70 -13.63 4.86
N VAL A 59 1.54 -12.79 5.47
CA VAL A 59 2.78 -12.18 4.90
C VAL A 59 3.87 -13.24 4.58
N THR A 60 3.49 -14.50 4.40
CA THR A 60 4.36 -15.62 4.04
C THR A 60 3.60 -16.48 3.04
N SER A 61 3.95 -16.35 1.77
CA SER A 61 3.49 -17.23 0.70
C SER A 61 3.81 -18.69 1.03
N LYS A 62 2.83 -19.56 0.76
CA LYS A 62 2.91 -21.04 0.75
C LYS A 62 3.26 -21.69 2.10
N ARG A 63 2.21 -22.18 2.80
CA ARG A 63 2.19 -23.27 3.84
C ARG A 63 1.88 -22.93 5.30
N ASN A 64 1.54 -21.70 5.68
CA ASN A 64 1.03 -21.43 7.04
C ASN A 64 -0.45 -21.06 7.04
N LEU A 65 -1.30 -22.09 6.98
CA LEU A 65 -2.67 -22.05 7.49
C LEU A 65 -2.60 -21.72 9.00
N GLY A 66 -2.70 -20.44 9.37
CA GLY A 66 -2.78 -20.01 10.78
C GLY A 66 -1.72 -19.01 11.27
N GLY A 67 -0.91 -18.40 10.40
CA GLY A 67 0.03 -17.35 10.80
C GLY A 67 -0.67 -16.01 11.07
N ILE A 68 -0.70 -15.55 12.33
CA ILE A 68 -1.16 -14.20 12.72
C ILE A 68 -0.30 -13.14 12.00
N SER A 69 -0.92 -12.13 11.38
CA SER A 69 -0.21 -11.05 10.70
C SER A 69 0.76 -10.34 11.66
N PRO A 70 1.99 -9.97 11.24
CA PRO A 70 2.91 -9.25 12.12
C PRO A 70 2.35 -7.90 12.59
N PHE A 71 1.45 -7.29 11.82
CA PHE A 71 0.75 -6.04 12.16
C PHE A 71 -0.26 -6.20 13.29
N GLU A 72 -0.66 -7.43 13.63
CA GLU A 72 -1.50 -7.71 14.80
C GLU A 72 -0.71 -7.84 16.10
N ARG A 73 0.62 -7.63 16.07
CA ARG A 73 1.48 -7.79 17.26
C ARG A 73 2.31 -6.55 17.58
N ALA A 74 2.54 -5.69 16.60
CA ALA A 74 3.35 -4.49 16.74
C ALA A 74 2.85 -3.40 15.79
N ARG A 75 3.21 -2.15 16.07
CA ARG A 75 2.86 -1.02 15.22
C ARG A 75 3.40 -1.23 13.82
N PHE A 76 2.66 -0.77 12.82
CA PHE A 76 3.00 -0.95 11.42
C PHE A 76 4.41 -0.46 11.13
N GLU A 77 4.74 0.76 11.55
CA GLU A 77 6.05 1.36 11.34
C GLU A 77 7.18 0.59 12.02
N ASP A 78 6.93 -0.13 13.12
CA ASP A 78 7.93 -0.94 13.81
C ASP A 78 8.22 -2.19 12.99
N VAL A 79 7.16 -2.85 12.50
CA VAL A 79 7.28 -4.04 11.65
C VAL A 79 8.00 -3.69 10.34
N VAL A 80 7.49 -2.73 9.57
CA VAL A 80 8.02 -2.49 8.22
C VAL A 80 9.42 -1.91 8.25
N SER A 81 9.81 -1.18 9.31
CA SER A 81 11.19 -0.66 9.43
C SER A 81 12.28 -1.75 9.46
N THR A 82 11.89 -3.01 9.72
CA THR A 82 12.77 -4.16 9.64
C THR A 82 12.96 -4.69 8.21
N TRP A 83 12.04 -4.37 7.30
CA TRP A 83 12.06 -4.81 5.91
C TRP A 83 12.96 -3.88 5.08
N ASP A 84 13.53 -4.39 3.99
CA ASP A 84 14.33 -3.57 3.08
C ASP A 84 13.44 -2.72 2.19
N ILE A 85 12.56 -3.39 1.45
CA ILE A 85 11.60 -2.80 0.51
C ILE A 85 10.26 -3.48 0.71
N MET A 86 9.18 -2.74 0.51
CA MET A 86 7.84 -3.28 0.38
C MET A 86 7.20 -2.80 -0.91
N SER A 87 6.31 -3.63 -1.42
CA SER A 87 5.40 -3.28 -2.51
C SER A 87 4.19 -2.53 -1.97
N GLY A 88 3.79 -1.48 -2.66
CA GLY A 88 2.52 -0.80 -2.46
C GLY A 88 1.86 -0.48 -3.80
N SER A 89 0.64 0.03 -3.74
CA SER A 89 -0.07 0.53 -4.92
C SER A 89 -0.52 1.96 -4.68
N LEU A 90 -0.48 2.78 -5.72
CA LEU A 90 -1.13 4.07 -5.75
C LEU A 90 -2.60 3.88 -6.16
N LEU A 91 -3.52 4.53 -5.45
CA LEU A 91 -4.93 4.61 -5.84
C LEU A 91 -5.55 5.96 -5.50
N SER A 92 -6.72 6.23 -6.06
CA SER A 92 -7.58 7.32 -5.67
C SER A 92 -8.99 6.80 -5.44
N TYR A 93 -9.44 6.77 -4.18
CA TYR A 93 -10.81 6.37 -3.85
C TYR A 93 -11.85 7.34 -4.42
N SER A 94 -11.54 8.64 -4.42
CA SER A 94 -12.45 9.68 -4.93
C SER A 94 -12.59 9.66 -6.46
N LYS A 95 -11.52 9.31 -7.17
CA LYS A 95 -11.55 9.19 -8.65
C LYS A 95 -11.89 7.79 -9.13
N GLY A 96 -11.87 6.80 -8.23
CA GLY A 96 -12.05 5.39 -8.61
C GLY A 96 -10.87 4.82 -9.41
N GLU A 97 -9.67 5.41 -9.28
CA GLU A 97 -8.49 5.04 -10.06
C GLU A 97 -7.54 4.14 -9.27
N GLY A 98 -6.93 3.17 -9.96
CA GLY A 98 -6.00 2.20 -9.36
C GLY A 98 -6.71 1.11 -8.55
N ARG A 99 -5.97 0.05 -8.23
CA ARG A 99 -6.54 -1.12 -7.56
C ARG A 99 -5.54 -1.79 -6.62
N GLY A 100 -5.97 -2.03 -5.38
CA GLY A 100 -5.24 -2.89 -4.44
C GLY A 100 -5.41 -4.38 -4.77
N ALA A 101 -4.38 -5.19 -4.55
CA ALA A 101 -4.39 -6.63 -4.84
C ALA A 101 -5.25 -7.46 -3.87
N LEU A 102 -5.45 -6.97 -2.64
CA LEU A 102 -6.19 -7.65 -1.57
C LEU A 102 -7.14 -6.65 -0.87
N PRO A 103 -8.22 -7.12 -0.21
CA PRO A 103 -9.30 -6.24 0.27
C PRO A 103 -8.89 -5.31 1.42
N THR A 104 -7.93 -5.70 2.27
CA THR A 104 -7.49 -4.83 3.37
C THR A 104 -6.37 -3.92 2.88
N HIS A 105 -6.69 -2.65 2.70
CA HIS A 105 -5.75 -1.61 2.31
C HIS A 105 -5.23 -0.88 3.54
N LEU A 106 -3.95 -1.07 3.85
CA LEU A 106 -3.21 -0.28 4.82
C LEU A 106 -2.77 1.02 4.15
N VAL A 107 -3.40 2.13 4.50
CA VAL A 107 -3.14 3.43 3.87
C VAL A 107 -1.93 4.09 4.52
N LEU A 108 -0.94 4.44 3.71
CA LEU A 108 0.39 4.77 4.18
C LEU A 108 0.69 6.27 4.11
N ASP A 109 1.36 6.77 5.14
CA ASP A 109 2.12 8.01 5.07
C ASP A 109 3.56 7.68 4.69
N VAL A 110 3.86 7.79 3.39
CA VAL A 110 5.15 7.47 2.80
C VAL A 110 5.92 8.77 2.54
N PRO A 111 7.03 9.02 3.25
CA PRO A 111 7.92 10.11 2.90
C PRO A 111 8.39 9.95 1.45
N TYR A 112 8.30 11.00 0.64
CA TYR A 112 8.56 10.91 -0.79
C TYR A 112 9.97 10.36 -1.11
N GLN A 113 10.95 10.60 -0.23
CA GLN A 113 12.30 10.07 -0.36
C GLN A 113 12.42 8.54 -0.17
N ASN A 114 11.38 7.88 0.36
CA ASN A 114 11.31 6.44 0.48
C ASN A 114 10.87 5.75 -0.81
N ILE A 115 10.37 6.48 -1.82
CA ILE A 115 9.93 5.89 -3.08
C ILE A 115 11.17 5.51 -3.92
N LEU A 116 11.38 4.21 -4.10
CA LEU A 116 12.47 3.66 -4.90
C LEU A 116 12.14 3.70 -6.40
N GLY A 117 10.94 3.24 -6.74
CA GLY A 117 10.51 3.06 -8.11
C GLY A 117 9.00 2.98 -8.25
N THR A 118 8.52 3.25 -9.44
CA THR A 118 7.09 3.38 -9.75
C THR A 118 6.83 2.68 -11.08
N HIS A 119 5.97 1.68 -11.05
CA HIS A 119 5.71 0.77 -12.17
C HIS A 119 4.21 0.69 -12.42
N ASP A 120 3.81 0.70 -13.68
CA ASP A 120 2.40 0.67 -14.11
C ASP A 120 1.76 -0.71 -13.96
N SER A 121 2.57 -1.75 -13.80
CA SER A 121 2.17 -3.11 -13.48
C SER A 121 2.92 -3.66 -12.26
N ASP A 122 2.45 -4.80 -11.75
CA ASP A 122 3.24 -5.65 -10.83
C ASP A 122 4.54 -6.10 -11.53
N VAL A 123 5.68 -5.89 -10.87
CA VAL A 123 7.02 -6.17 -11.39
C VAL A 123 7.73 -7.31 -10.65
N TRP A 124 7.01 -8.05 -9.80
CA TRP A 124 7.48 -9.28 -9.16
C TRP A 124 8.83 -9.07 -8.46
N PHE A 125 8.87 -8.02 -7.64
CA PHE A 125 10.10 -7.57 -7.01
C PHE A 125 10.73 -8.66 -6.12
N PRO A 126 12.03 -8.95 -6.26
CA PRO A 126 12.71 -10.03 -5.56
C PRO A 126 13.04 -9.66 -4.10
N ASN A 127 12.02 -9.58 -3.25
CA ASN A 127 12.09 -9.10 -1.85
C ASN A 127 13.11 -9.83 -0.95
N HIS A 128 13.55 -11.03 -1.34
CA HIS A 128 14.42 -11.89 -0.54
C HIS A 128 15.76 -12.20 -1.23
N ALA A 129 16.11 -11.43 -2.26
CA ALA A 129 17.36 -11.52 -2.98
C ALA A 129 18.55 -11.58 -2.02
N GLY A 130 19.45 -12.53 -2.26
CA GLY A 130 20.66 -12.73 -1.46
C GLY A 130 20.46 -13.50 -0.16
N ARG A 131 19.26 -13.97 0.14
CA ARG A 131 19.01 -14.95 1.21
C ARG A 131 19.12 -16.37 0.69
N LEU A 132 19.46 -17.28 1.59
CA LEU A 132 19.43 -18.71 1.31
C LEU A 132 18.05 -19.09 0.76
N ASP A 133 18.04 -19.75 -0.40
CA ASP A 133 16.85 -20.15 -1.16
C ASP A 133 15.90 -18.99 -1.53
N ASN A 134 16.34 -17.73 -1.45
CA ASN A 134 15.49 -16.54 -1.59
C ASN A 134 14.23 -16.58 -0.69
N LEU A 135 14.36 -17.16 0.50
CA LEU A 135 13.26 -17.26 1.45
C LEU A 135 13.28 -16.08 2.44
N SER A 136 12.11 -15.63 2.87
CA SER A 136 11.96 -14.60 3.90
C SER A 136 12.64 -14.99 5.22
N THR A 137 12.66 -16.28 5.54
CA THR A 137 13.32 -16.86 6.73
C THR A 137 14.75 -17.33 6.47
N GLY A 138 15.24 -17.23 5.22
CA GLY A 138 16.58 -17.65 4.84
C GLY A 138 17.65 -16.75 5.45
N ILE A 139 18.77 -17.34 5.84
CA ILE A 139 19.96 -16.58 6.28
C ILE A 139 20.51 -15.74 5.12
N LEU A 140 21.05 -14.56 5.41
CA LEU A 140 21.65 -13.71 4.38
C LEU A 140 23.00 -14.30 3.94
N VAL A 141 23.13 -14.64 2.65
CA VAL A 141 24.34 -15.25 2.07
C VAL A 141 25.03 -14.35 1.04
N ASN A 142 24.28 -13.46 0.37
CA ASN A 142 24.82 -12.49 -0.58
C ASN A 142 24.21 -11.09 -0.34
N PRO A 143 24.84 -10.23 0.48
CA PRO A 143 24.27 -8.94 0.86
C PRO A 143 24.12 -7.95 -0.31
N TYR A 144 24.76 -8.18 -1.46
CA TYR A 144 24.71 -7.28 -2.62
C TYR A 144 23.69 -7.69 -3.68
N ASP A 145 23.12 -8.91 -3.60
CA ASP A 145 22.22 -9.43 -4.64
C ASP A 145 20.99 -8.53 -4.84
N LEU A 146 20.43 -8.00 -3.76
CA LEU A 146 19.29 -7.08 -3.84
C LEU A 146 19.63 -5.82 -4.64
N VAL A 147 20.79 -5.23 -4.39
CA VAL A 147 21.24 -4.01 -5.11
C VAL A 147 21.47 -4.31 -6.59
N ASP A 148 22.08 -5.44 -6.90
CA ASP A 148 22.31 -5.87 -8.28
C ASP A 148 21.00 -6.11 -9.03
N ARG A 149 20.03 -6.78 -8.40
CA ARG A 149 18.70 -6.98 -8.99
C ARG A 149 17.96 -5.66 -9.19
N ILE A 150 18.03 -4.74 -8.23
CA ILE A 150 17.47 -3.38 -8.36
C ILE A 150 18.02 -2.68 -9.60
N ASN A 151 19.34 -2.66 -9.75
CA ASN A 151 20.01 -1.94 -10.83
C ASN A 151 19.81 -2.59 -12.20
N ARG A 152 19.60 -3.92 -12.26
CA ARG A 152 19.40 -4.67 -13.50
C ARG A 152 17.93 -4.81 -13.90
N GLY A 153 16.99 -4.59 -12.98
CA GLY A 153 15.57 -4.86 -13.22
C GLY A 153 15.29 -6.35 -13.37
N LYS A 154 15.93 -7.19 -12.55
CA LYS A 154 15.81 -8.66 -12.61
C LYS A 154 14.79 -9.17 -11.58
N ALA A 155 13.63 -9.61 -12.04
CA ALA A 155 12.51 -10.10 -11.23
C ALA A 155 12.83 -11.40 -10.46
N GLU A 156 11.89 -11.85 -9.62
CA GLU A 156 12.01 -13.08 -8.81
C GLU A 156 12.26 -14.34 -9.66
N ASP A 157 11.60 -14.44 -10.83
CA ASP A 157 11.76 -15.54 -11.79
C ASP A 157 12.95 -15.33 -12.76
N ASP A 158 13.85 -14.43 -12.41
CA ASP A 158 15.02 -14.03 -13.18
C ASP A 158 14.73 -13.38 -14.54
N LYS A 159 13.46 -13.03 -14.85
CA LYS A 159 13.13 -12.22 -16.03
C LYS A 159 13.64 -10.79 -15.89
N LEU A 160 14.03 -10.20 -17.02
CA LEU A 160 14.42 -8.80 -17.11
C LEU A 160 13.21 -7.94 -17.47
N LEU A 161 12.98 -6.90 -16.67
CA LEU A 161 11.94 -5.89 -16.93
C LEU A 161 12.30 -4.93 -18.07
N GLY A 162 13.56 -4.94 -18.53
CA GLY A 162 14.09 -3.99 -19.50
C GLY A 162 14.46 -2.62 -18.91
N VAL A 163 14.06 -2.34 -17.66
CA VAL A 163 14.44 -1.13 -16.92
C VAL A 163 14.80 -1.47 -15.46
N PRO A 164 15.68 -0.69 -14.80
CA PRO A 164 15.97 -0.87 -13.37
C PRO A 164 14.72 -0.69 -12.50
N PHE A 165 14.66 -1.38 -11.36
CA PHE A 165 13.57 -1.21 -10.39
C PHE A 165 13.55 0.17 -9.74
N ASN A 166 14.69 0.87 -9.70
CA ASN A 166 14.80 2.24 -9.16
C ASN A 166 14.43 3.33 -10.20
N THR A 167 13.54 2.99 -11.12
CA THR A 167 12.99 3.87 -12.14
C THR A 167 11.76 4.57 -11.58
N LEU A 168 11.78 5.90 -11.62
CA LEU A 168 10.66 6.75 -11.21
C LEU A 168 9.99 7.33 -12.45
N GLU A 169 8.68 7.43 -12.45
CA GLU A 169 7.89 8.26 -13.36
C GLU A 169 7.53 9.59 -12.69
N ASP A 170 7.16 10.59 -13.50
CA ASP A 170 6.54 11.81 -12.99
C ASP A 170 5.14 11.49 -12.46
N PHE A 171 4.72 12.09 -11.34
CA PHE A 171 3.46 11.73 -10.70
C PHE A 171 2.25 11.97 -11.61
N LYS A 172 2.20 13.10 -12.33
CA LYS A 172 1.06 13.41 -13.22
C LYS A 172 1.01 12.47 -14.41
N PHE A 173 2.19 12.13 -14.95
CA PHE A 173 2.29 11.19 -16.05
C PHE A 173 1.87 9.77 -15.60
N PHE A 174 2.34 9.34 -14.43
CA PHE A 174 1.98 8.05 -13.85
C PHE A 174 0.47 7.94 -13.65
N THR A 175 -0.16 8.92 -13.00
CA THR A 175 -1.61 8.90 -12.75
C THR A 175 -2.44 8.98 -14.03
N SER A 176 -1.95 9.68 -15.08
CA SER A 176 -2.65 9.73 -16.37
C SER A 176 -2.75 8.38 -17.10
N LYS A 177 -1.92 7.40 -16.72
CA LYS A 177 -1.93 6.04 -17.26
C LYS A 177 -2.65 5.04 -16.36
N MET A 178 -2.98 5.43 -15.13
CA MET A 178 -3.63 4.52 -14.18
C MET A 178 -4.99 4.11 -14.71
N SER A 179 -5.29 2.83 -14.59
CA SER A 179 -6.60 2.25 -14.86
C SER A 179 -7.12 1.57 -13.58
N ASP A 180 -8.43 1.50 -13.44
CA ASP A 180 -9.14 0.74 -12.41
C ASP A 180 -8.97 -0.79 -12.54
N SER A 181 -8.51 -1.25 -13.70
CA SER A 181 -8.44 -2.66 -14.07
C SER A 181 -7.06 -3.29 -13.83
N PHE A 182 -6.01 -2.48 -13.65
CA PHE A 182 -4.64 -2.96 -13.47
C PHE A 182 -4.06 -2.57 -12.11
N HIS A 183 -3.31 -3.50 -11.52
CA HIS A 183 -2.51 -3.22 -10.33
C HIS A 183 -1.23 -2.52 -10.74
N ASN A 184 -0.96 -1.38 -10.13
CA ASN A 184 0.35 -0.72 -10.23
C ASN A 184 1.21 -1.08 -9.01
N GLU A 185 2.53 -0.94 -9.15
CA GLU A 185 3.48 -1.24 -8.09
C GLU A 185 4.40 -0.05 -7.81
N ILE A 186 4.35 0.42 -6.56
CA ILE A 186 5.24 1.42 -5.99
C ILE A 186 6.18 0.69 -5.04
N LEU A 187 7.47 0.72 -5.35
CA LEU A 187 8.49 0.13 -4.49
C LEU A 187 8.92 1.15 -3.45
N ILE A 188 8.79 0.78 -2.18
CA ILE A 188 9.00 1.68 -1.04
C ILE A 188 10.12 1.12 -0.17
N ILE A 189 11.17 1.91 0.05
CA ILE A 189 12.23 1.59 1.00
C ILE A 189 11.67 1.76 2.41
N CYS A 190 11.76 0.72 3.24
CA CYS A 190 11.19 0.77 4.58
C CYS A 190 12.21 1.16 5.66
N LYS A 191 13.50 1.01 5.38
CA LYS A 191 14.57 1.35 6.33
C LYS A 191 14.77 2.85 6.42
N PRO A 192 14.71 3.45 7.63
CA PRO A 192 14.99 4.87 7.82
C PRO A 192 16.50 5.16 7.77
N GLU A 193 16.85 6.44 7.70
CA GLU A 193 18.22 6.98 7.76
C GLU A 193 19.15 6.60 6.60
N LEU A 194 18.58 6.15 5.46
CA LEU A 194 19.34 5.87 4.25
C LEU A 194 19.35 7.08 3.32
N LEU A 195 20.55 7.49 2.89
CA LEU A 195 20.71 8.49 1.84
C LEU A 195 20.77 7.80 0.48
N ILE A 196 19.68 7.88 -0.28
CA ILE A 196 19.56 7.21 -1.59
C ILE A 196 19.96 8.14 -2.75
N ILE A 197 19.59 9.41 -2.65
CA ILE A 197 19.86 10.44 -3.65
C ILE A 197 20.41 11.65 -2.92
N ASP A 198 21.61 12.11 -3.30
CA ASP A 198 22.17 13.36 -2.78
C ASP A 198 21.15 14.48 -2.88
N GLY A 199 21.12 15.42 -1.95
CA GLY A 199 20.20 16.59 -1.99
C GLY A 199 18.71 16.26 -1.79
N VAL A 200 18.38 15.00 -1.50
CA VAL A 200 17.07 14.59 -0.97
C VAL A 200 17.28 14.19 0.50
N PRO A 201 16.32 14.45 1.41
CA PRO A 201 16.40 13.96 2.77
C PRO A 201 16.62 12.45 2.82
N LYS A 202 17.24 11.98 3.90
CA LYS A 202 17.32 10.53 4.17
C LYS A 202 15.93 9.93 4.32
N THR A 203 15.81 8.65 3.98
CA THR A 203 14.57 7.88 4.21
C THR A 203 14.12 8.02 5.66
N ALA A 204 12.81 8.06 5.87
CA ALA A 204 12.22 8.14 7.20
C ALA A 204 11.28 6.96 7.43
N ARG A 205 10.69 6.88 8.61
CA ARG A 205 9.74 5.81 8.94
C ARG A 205 8.47 5.96 8.11
N VAL A 206 8.06 4.90 7.44
CA VAL A 206 6.74 4.80 6.81
C VAL A 206 5.71 4.46 7.88
N LYS A 207 4.60 5.21 7.91
CA LYS A 207 3.58 5.07 8.96
C LYS A 207 2.25 4.61 8.39
N LEU A 208 1.46 3.93 9.22
CA LEU A 208 0.06 3.67 8.92
C LEU A 208 -0.77 4.90 9.28
N LYS A 209 -1.51 5.44 8.31
CA LYS A 209 -2.39 6.60 8.52
C LYS A 209 -3.85 6.17 8.72
N ASP A 210 -4.27 5.11 8.06
CA ASP A 210 -5.65 4.64 8.04
C ASP A 210 -5.73 3.19 7.55
N ILE A 211 -6.87 2.55 7.77
CA ILE A 211 -7.19 1.24 7.19
C ILE A 211 -8.52 1.35 6.44
N VAL A 212 -8.49 0.88 5.20
CA VAL A 212 -9.66 0.75 4.34
C VAL A 212 -9.86 -0.71 4.03
N TYR A 213 -11.06 -1.22 4.29
CA TYR A 213 -11.46 -2.56 3.87
C TYR A 213 -12.41 -2.47 2.68
N ASN A 214 -11.99 -2.98 1.52
CA ASN A 214 -12.81 -3.06 0.33
C ASN A 214 -13.63 -4.36 0.34
N VAL A 215 -14.92 -4.25 0.62
CA VAL A 215 -15.88 -5.35 0.64
C VAL A 215 -16.24 -5.72 -0.81
N GLU A 216 -15.48 -6.64 -1.39
CA GLU A 216 -15.73 -7.16 -2.74
C GLU A 216 -16.56 -8.46 -2.72
N GLY A 217 -17.53 -8.53 -3.65
CA GLY A 217 -18.53 -9.61 -3.78
C GLY A 217 -17.98 -11.00 -4.05
N ASP A 218 -16.84 -11.10 -4.72
CA ASP A 218 -16.27 -12.39 -5.15
C ASP A 218 -15.52 -13.12 -4.01
N PHE A 219 -15.28 -12.46 -2.88
CA PHE A 219 -14.58 -13.01 -1.71
C PHE A 219 -15.49 -13.29 -0.50
N LEU A 220 -16.82 -13.28 -0.71
CA LEU A 220 -17.83 -13.31 0.36
C LEU A 220 -18.01 -14.69 1.01
N ASN A 221 -16.99 -15.18 1.69
CA ASN A 221 -17.16 -16.16 2.77
C ASN A 221 -17.39 -15.39 4.08
N LYS A 222 -18.56 -15.56 4.72
CA LYS A 222 -18.89 -14.87 5.99
C LYS A 222 -17.84 -15.09 7.08
N ILE A 223 -17.23 -16.29 7.14
CA ILE A 223 -16.19 -16.59 8.13
C ILE A 223 -14.93 -15.75 7.86
N LYS A 224 -14.58 -15.56 6.59
CA LYS A 224 -13.42 -14.76 6.17
C LYS A 224 -13.58 -13.30 6.58
N ILE A 225 -14.74 -12.71 6.31
CA ILE A 225 -15.02 -11.31 6.64
C ILE A 225 -14.99 -11.06 8.14
N LYS A 226 -15.55 -11.97 8.97
CA LYS A 226 -15.40 -11.88 10.43
C LYS A 226 -13.93 -11.81 10.86
N ASN A 227 -13.07 -12.62 10.26
CA ASN A 227 -11.64 -12.64 10.59
C ASN A 227 -10.96 -11.36 10.11
N ASP A 228 -11.23 -10.91 8.89
CA ASP A 228 -10.71 -9.65 8.37
C ASP A 228 -11.12 -8.46 9.27
N ILE A 229 -12.39 -8.35 9.68
CA ILE A 229 -12.87 -7.28 10.57
C ILE A 229 -12.10 -7.29 11.91
N LYS A 230 -11.94 -8.47 12.52
CA LYS A 230 -11.17 -8.61 13.77
C LYS A 230 -9.71 -8.22 13.59
N THR A 231 -9.09 -8.66 12.50
CA THR A 231 -7.70 -8.30 12.17
C THR A 231 -7.57 -6.80 11.96
N VAL A 232 -8.47 -6.18 11.18
CA VAL A 232 -8.52 -4.73 10.96
C VAL A 232 -8.66 -3.97 12.28
N GLN A 233 -9.62 -4.35 13.14
CA GLN A 233 -9.82 -3.73 14.44
C GLN A 233 -8.57 -3.79 15.30
N LYS A 234 -7.92 -4.95 15.37
CA LYS A 234 -6.72 -5.17 16.18
C LYS A 234 -5.52 -4.37 15.68
N ILE A 235 -5.29 -4.34 14.35
CA ILE A 235 -4.24 -3.53 13.75
C ILE A 235 -4.53 -2.05 14.03
N ALA A 236 -5.78 -1.60 13.91
CA ALA A 236 -6.16 -0.22 14.17
C ALA A 236 -5.90 0.19 15.63
N LEU A 237 -6.26 -0.66 16.59
CA LEU A 237 -5.98 -0.46 18.02
C LEU A 237 -4.49 -0.33 18.30
N ILE A 238 -3.67 -1.26 17.79
CA ILE A 238 -2.21 -1.24 17.98
C ILE A 238 -1.58 0.04 17.42
N ASN A 239 -2.11 0.53 16.30
CA ASN A 239 -1.61 1.74 15.64
C ASN A 239 -2.21 3.03 16.21
N ASN A 240 -3.12 2.97 17.18
CA ASN A 240 -3.85 4.10 17.75
C ASN A 240 -4.66 4.88 16.70
N LEU A 241 -5.25 4.17 15.73
CA LEU A 241 -6.16 4.79 14.78
C LEU A 241 -7.49 5.11 15.46
N LYS A 242 -8.10 6.23 15.09
CA LYS A 242 -9.40 6.68 15.64
C LYS A 242 -10.59 6.01 14.95
N SER A 243 -10.39 5.53 13.74
CA SER A 243 -11.44 4.98 12.89
C SER A 243 -10.87 4.05 11.84
N VAL A 244 -11.76 3.27 11.23
CA VAL A 244 -11.49 2.45 10.04
C VAL A 244 -12.63 2.60 9.04
N SER A 245 -12.32 2.44 7.76
CA SER A 245 -13.28 2.65 6.67
C SER A 245 -13.60 1.36 5.94
N PHE A 246 -14.86 1.20 5.52
CA PHE A 246 -15.33 0.07 4.73
C PHE A 246 -15.97 0.59 3.44
N ILE A 247 -15.53 0.07 2.29
CA ILE A 247 -16.14 0.31 0.97
C ILE A 247 -17.00 -0.88 0.62
N PHE A 248 -18.22 -0.63 0.15
CA PHE A 248 -19.07 -1.64 -0.46
C PHE A 248 -19.17 -1.34 -1.94
N ASP A 249 -18.62 -2.20 -2.79
CA ASP A 249 -18.69 -2.06 -4.25
C ASP A 249 -19.83 -2.93 -4.82
N HIS A 250 -21.00 -2.33 -5.07
CA HIS A 250 -22.20 -3.05 -5.48
C HIS A 250 -22.18 -3.47 -6.95
N GLU A 251 -21.33 -2.88 -7.81
CA GLU A 251 -21.20 -3.30 -9.22
C GLU A 251 -20.59 -4.70 -9.32
N ARG A 252 -19.68 -5.02 -8.40
CA ARG A 252 -19.08 -6.35 -8.26
C ARG A 252 -19.92 -7.32 -7.40
N ILE A 253 -21.06 -6.86 -6.88
CA ILE A 253 -22.00 -7.65 -6.06
C ILE A 253 -23.30 -7.81 -6.87
N SER A 254 -23.20 -8.35 -8.09
CA SER A 254 -24.32 -8.36 -9.05
C SER A 254 -25.50 -9.28 -8.66
N SER A 255 -25.45 -9.98 -7.52
CA SER A 255 -26.53 -10.85 -7.05
C SER A 255 -26.86 -10.78 -5.55
N PHE A 256 -26.20 -9.93 -4.74
CA PHE A 256 -26.31 -10.00 -3.26
C PHE A 256 -26.46 -8.66 -2.54
N TYR A 257 -27.46 -7.85 -2.89
CA TYR A 257 -27.86 -6.71 -2.04
C TYR A 257 -28.12 -7.12 -0.58
N GLN A 258 -28.71 -8.31 -0.36
CA GLN A 258 -28.89 -8.90 0.97
C GLN A 258 -27.55 -9.27 1.64
N GLY A 259 -26.53 -9.63 0.86
CA GLY A 259 -25.17 -9.89 1.34
C GLY A 259 -24.55 -8.63 1.93
N SER A 260 -24.54 -7.52 1.19
CA SER A 260 -24.00 -6.23 1.65
C SER A 260 -24.64 -5.76 2.95
N ILE A 261 -25.96 -5.91 3.10
CA ILE A 261 -26.67 -5.60 4.36
C ILE A 261 -26.21 -6.50 5.50
N SER A 262 -26.14 -7.82 5.26
CA SER A 262 -25.68 -8.78 6.28
C SER A 262 -24.25 -8.46 6.75
N PHE A 263 -23.37 -8.02 5.86
CA PHE A 263 -21.99 -7.66 6.22
C PHE A 263 -21.92 -6.33 6.95
N TYR A 264 -22.69 -5.34 6.51
CA TYR A 264 -22.79 -4.07 7.21
C TYR A 264 -23.26 -4.27 8.66
N ASP A 265 -24.26 -5.14 8.86
CA ASP A 265 -24.77 -5.48 10.20
C ASP A 265 -23.75 -6.26 11.03
N GLU A 266 -22.94 -7.10 10.39
CA GLU A 266 -21.83 -7.80 11.03
C GLU A 266 -20.71 -6.85 11.46
N ILE A 267 -20.32 -5.90 10.62
CA ILE A 267 -19.35 -4.86 10.97
C ILE A 267 -19.87 -4.05 12.17
N ARG A 268 -21.15 -3.66 12.16
CA ARG A 268 -21.80 -2.97 13.29
C ARG A 268 -21.80 -3.80 14.56
N HIS A 269 -21.95 -5.12 14.46
CA HIS A 269 -21.87 -5.99 15.62
C HIS A 269 -20.49 -5.97 16.28
N PHE A 270 -19.41 -5.86 15.49
CA PHE A 270 -18.03 -5.82 16.02
C PHE A 270 -17.54 -4.43 16.42
N LEU A 271 -17.92 -3.39 15.68
CA LEU A 271 -17.37 -2.03 15.81
C LEU A 271 -18.38 -1.03 16.39
N GLY A 272 -19.62 -1.43 16.62
CA GLY A 272 -20.69 -0.54 17.06
C GLY A 272 -21.27 0.31 15.93
N ASP A 273 -21.85 1.45 16.27
CA ASP A 273 -22.44 2.34 15.28
C ASP A 273 -21.39 3.16 14.52
N PRO A 274 -21.56 3.37 13.21
CA PRO A 274 -20.62 4.13 12.42
C PRO A 274 -20.66 5.62 12.78
N ILE A 275 -19.51 6.28 12.73
CA ILE A 275 -19.39 7.75 12.79
C ILE A 275 -20.01 8.36 11.52
N TYR A 276 -19.88 7.66 10.40
CA TYR A 276 -20.40 8.07 9.11
C TYR A 276 -20.82 6.85 8.29
N THR A 277 -21.94 6.96 7.59
CA THR A 277 -22.36 5.94 6.62
C THR A 277 -23.09 6.59 5.45
N SER A 278 -22.68 6.25 4.23
CA SER A 278 -23.45 6.54 3.03
C SER A 278 -24.47 5.44 2.73
N PHE A 279 -24.35 4.30 3.41
CA PHE A 279 -25.13 3.09 3.21
C PHE A 279 -26.61 3.35 3.47
N ASN A 280 -27.45 3.17 2.43
CA ASN A 280 -28.89 3.28 2.55
C ASN A 280 -29.52 1.89 2.41
N ARG A 281 -30.22 1.43 3.46
CA ARG A 281 -30.96 0.15 3.47
C ARG A 281 -32.16 0.13 2.51
N SER A 282 -32.48 1.23 1.85
CA SER A 282 -33.48 1.33 0.79
C SER A 282 -32.83 1.74 -0.53
N VAL A 283 -32.46 0.77 -1.37
CA VAL A 283 -32.05 1.05 -2.75
C VAL A 283 -33.29 0.97 -3.65
N SER A 284 -34.10 2.03 -3.67
CA SER A 284 -35.15 2.19 -4.68
C SER A 284 -35.01 3.45 -5.53
N THR A 285 -34.10 4.35 -5.22
CA THR A 285 -33.86 5.54 -6.03
C THR A 285 -32.39 5.87 -6.07
N LYS A 286 -31.85 6.00 -7.29
CA LYS A 286 -30.55 6.57 -7.64
C LYS A 286 -30.00 7.42 -6.49
N ASN A 287 -29.03 6.86 -5.75
CA ASN A 287 -28.29 7.59 -4.73
C ASN A 287 -27.58 8.74 -5.45
N HIS A 288 -28.21 9.92 -5.53
CA HIS A 288 -27.59 11.09 -6.15
C HIS A 288 -26.55 11.64 -5.17
N PHE A 289 -25.32 11.14 -5.32
CA PHE A 289 -24.17 11.38 -4.45
C PHE A 289 -23.67 12.84 -4.42
N ALA A 290 -24.20 13.71 -5.27
CA ALA A 290 -23.85 15.14 -5.33
C ALA A 290 -24.13 15.93 -4.03
N ARG A 291 -24.87 15.36 -3.06
CA ARG A 291 -25.22 16.00 -1.78
C ARG A 291 -24.52 15.42 -0.54
N LYS A 292 -23.64 14.42 -0.67
CA LYS A 292 -22.92 13.81 0.47
C LYS A 292 -21.56 14.49 0.69
N LEU A 293 -21.15 14.63 1.96
CA LEU A 293 -19.87 15.25 2.36
C LEU A 293 -18.70 14.52 1.67
N LYS A 294 -17.92 15.19 0.81
CA LYS A 294 -16.80 14.57 0.07
C LYS A 294 -15.67 14.00 0.95
N THR A 295 -15.65 14.41 2.22
CA THR A 295 -14.77 13.89 3.27
C THR A 295 -15.62 13.45 4.46
N ALA A 296 -15.47 12.20 4.90
CA ALA A 296 -16.08 11.77 6.16
C ALA A 296 -15.29 12.38 7.33
N PRO A 297 -15.92 12.62 8.50
CA PRO A 297 -15.22 13.07 9.69
C PRO A 297 -14.02 12.16 10.01
N ASN A 298 -12.85 12.75 10.25
CA ASN A 298 -11.56 12.09 10.53
C ASN A 298 -10.88 11.37 9.35
N LEU A 299 -11.41 11.43 8.12
CA LEU A 299 -10.65 11.02 6.95
C LEU A 299 -9.74 12.15 6.48
N SER A 300 -8.44 11.85 6.35
CA SER A 300 -7.44 12.79 5.80
C SER A 300 -7.47 12.90 4.27
N TYR A 301 -8.45 12.29 3.60
CA TYR A 301 -8.53 12.19 2.15
C TYR A 301 -9.98 12.13 1.66
N ALA A 302 -10.20 12.65 0.44
CA ALA A 302 -11.50 12.57 -0.21
C ALA A 302 -11.78 11.11 -0.58
N TYR A 303 -12.93 10.62 -0.15
CA TYR A 303 -13.28 9.22 -0.28
C TYR A 303 -14.46 8.97 -1.19
N HIS A 304 -15.28 10.00 -1.43
CA HIS A 304 -16.49 9.83 -2.21
C HIS A 304 -16.14 9.59 -3.67
N PRO A 305 -16.39 8.38 -4.20
CA PRO A 305 -16.20 8.12 -5.61
C PRO A 305 -17.16 9.04 -6.36
N LEU A 306 -16.61 9.82 -7.30
CA LEU A 306 -17.41 10.74 -8.11
C LEU A 306 -18.44 9.99 -8.97
N ASP A 307 -18.20 8.71 -9.25
CA ASP A 307 -19.03 7.82 -10.06
C ASP A 307 -19.05 6.37 -9.49
N GLY A 308 -20.16 5.65 -9.66
CA GLY A 308 -20.30 4.20 -9.35
C GLY A 308 -21.31 3.81 -8.25
N TYR A 309 -21.69 2.52 -8.20
CA TYR A 309 -22.53 1.97 -7.12
C TYR A 309 -21.69 1.58 -5.90
N ARG A 310 -21.07 2.56 -5.23
CA ARG A 310 -20.27 2.33 -4.02
C ARG A 310 -20.86 3.00 -2.79
N ASP A 311 -20.81 2.31 -1.64
CA ASP A 311 -21.09 2.88 -0.34
C ASP A 311 -19.86 2.90 0.56
N LEU A 312 -19.79 3.87 1.46
CA LEU A 312 -18.76 4.02 2.48
C LEU A 312 -19.41 3.94 3.86
N ALA A 313 -18.76 3.24 4.79
CA ALA A 313 -19.04 3.36 6.21
C ALA A 313 -17.74 3.53 7.00
N VAL A 314 -17.72 4.46 7.95
CA VAL A 314 -16.58 4.77 8.81
C VAL A 314 -16.97 4.47 10.24
N PHE A 315 -16.21 3.60 10.88
CA PHE A 315 -16.48 3.13 12.24
C PHE A 315 -15.43 3.66 13.21
N PRO A 316 -15.82 3.98 14.45
CA PRO A 316 -14.86 4.33 15.49
C PRO A 316 -14.04 3.09 15.87
N ILE A 317 -12.81 3.32 16.32
CA ILE A 317 -12.00 2.31 17.00
C ILE A 317 -11.96 2.69 18.48
N ASN A 318 -12.62 1.87 19.30
CA ASN A 318 -12.71 2.01 20.75
C ASN A 318 -11.97 0.88 21.44
#